data_AF-A0A960J705-F1
#
_entry.id   AF-A0A960J705-F1
#
_cell.length_a   1.000
_cell.length_b   1.000
_cell.length_c   1.000
_cell.angle_alpha   90.00
_cell.angle_beta   90.00
_cell.angle_gamma   90.00
#
_symmetry.space_group_name_H-M   'P 1'
#
loop_
_entity.id
_entity.type
_entity.pdbx_description
1 polymer ?
#
loop_
_entity_poly.entity_id
_entity_poly.type
_entity_poly.pdbx_seq_one_letter_code
_entity_poly.pdbx_strand_id
1 'polypeptide(L)' 'MVMPGDHEPGASTPHTDGMAMPPEWAPHERCVMAWPARASLWGGLLDQAKADHAEIARAISR' A
#
# COMPACT_ATOMS: atom_id res chain seq x y z
N MET A 1 13.65 -37.98 -5.72
CA MET A 1 14.69 -37.48 -4.81
C MET A 1 14.54 -35.98 -4.75
N VAL A 2 13.83 -35.48 -3.75
CA VAL A 2 13.66 -34.03 -3.50
C VAL A 2 14.98 -33.56 -2.88
N MET A 3 15.57 -32.51 -3.43
CA MET A 3 16.77 -31.90 -2.86
C MET A 3 16.35 -31.09 -1.63
N PRO A 4 17.11 -31.11 -0.51
CA PRO A 4 16.77 -30.29 0.65
C PRO A 4 16.96 -28.82 0.26
N GLY A 5 15.83 -28.09 0.16
CA GLY A 5 15.77 -26.69 -0.26
C GLY A 5 14.39 -26.26 -0.77
N ASP A 6 13.52 -27.22 -1.14
CA ASP A 6 12.26 -26.91 -1.84
C ASP A 6 11.11 -26.36 -0.96
N HIS A 7 11.33 -26.12 0.35
CA HIS A 7 10.40 -25.31 1.15
C HIS A 7 11.01 -24.75 2.45
N GLU A 8 12.12 -24.02 2.36
CA GLU A 8 12.58 -23.21 3.50
C GLU A 8 11.84 -21.85 3.49
N PRO A 9 11.12 -21.46 4.56
CA PRO A 9 10.57 -20.11 4.66
C PRO A 9 11.72 -19.09 4.64
N GLY A 10 11.86 -18.37 3.52
CA GLY A 10 12.96 -17.43 3.26
C GLY A 10 13.79 -17.71 1.99
N ALA A 11 13.48 -18.75 1.22
CA ALA A 11 14.26 -19.15 0.05
C ALA A 11 14.09 -18.28 -1.21
N SER A 12 13.02 -17.48 -1.31
CA SER A 12 12.81 -16.58 -2.46
C SER A 12 12.59 -15.13 -2.02
N THR A 13 13.04 -14.23 -2.88
CA THR A 13 12.89 -12.79 -2.75
C THR A 13 12.28 -12.25 -4.04
N PRO A 14 11.58 -11.10 -4.02
CA PRO A 14 11.10 -10.48 -5.26
C PRO A 14 12.18 -10.35 -6.32
N HIS A 15 13.41 -10.00 -5.91
CA HIS A 15 14.56 -9.88 -6.81
C HIS A 15 14.95 -11.22 -7.46
N THR A 16 15.05 -12.31 -6.70
CA THR A 16 15.37 -13.64 -7.26
C THR A 16 14.23 -14.19 -8.13
N ASP A 17 13.00 -13.71 -7.89
CA ASP A 17 11.80 -14.09 -8.64
C ASP A 17 11.56 -13.18 -9.87
N GLY A 18 12.51 -12.27 -10.18
CA GLY A 18 12.44 -11.38 -11.34
C GLY A 18 11.46 -10.21 -11.20
N MET A 19 10.98 -9.95 -9.99
CA MET A 19 10.09 -8.85 -9.65
C MET A 19 10.88 -7.63 -9.16
N ALA A 20 10.35 -6.44 -9.44
CA ALA A 20 10.90 -5.18 -8.94
C ALA A 20 9.78 -4.24 -8.52
N MET A 21 10.06 -3.37 -7.55
CA MET A 21 9.16 -2.26 -7.22
C MET A 21 9.30 -1.19 -8.29
N PRO A 22 8.23 -0.88 -9.05
CA PRO A 22 8.29 0.18 -10.04
C PRO A 22 8.47 1.54 -9.35
N PRO A 23 9.03 2.52 -10.06
CA PRO A 23 9.10 3.88 -9.57
C PRO A 23 7.70 4.49 -9.44
N GLU A 24 7.53 5.45 -8.53
CA GLU A 24 6.23 6.08 -8.22
C GLU A 24 5.60 6.87 -9.38
N TRP A 25 6.37 7.18 -10.43
CA TRP A 25 5.89 7.89 -11.61
C TRP A 25 5.44 6.95 -12.74
N ALA A 26 5.68 5.64 -12.60
CA ALA A 26 5.23 4.67 -13.58
C ALA A 26 3.69 4.65 -13.66
N PRO A 27 3.09 4.19 -14.78
CA PRO A 27 1.64 4.08 -14.88
C PRO A 27 1.07 3.21 -13.75
N HIS A 28 0.09 3.76 -13.01
CA HIS A 28 -0.60 3.06 -11.92
C HIS A 28 -1.98 2.59 -12.37
N GLU A 29 -2.38 1.38 -11.96
CA GLU A 29 -3.75 0.91 -12.18
C GLU A 29 -4.73 1.59 -11.22
N ARG A 30 -4.36 1.73 -9.95
CA ARG A 30 -5.19 2.29 -8.86
C ARG A 30 -4.33 2.91 -7.76
N CYS A 31 -4.97 3.70 -6.90
CA CYS A 31 -4.38 4.21 -5.67
C CYS A 31 -5.12 3.66 -4.45
N VAL A 32 -4.38 3.18 -3.44
CA VAL A 32 -4.94 2.73 -2.17
C VAL A 32 -4.71 3.81 -1.12
N MET A 33 -5.73 4.12 -0.33
CA MET A 33 -5.69 5.12 0.74
C MET A 33 -6.24 4.54 2.04
N ALA A 34 -5.62 4.88 3.17
CA ALA A 34 -6.16 4.56 4.48
C ALA A 34 -7.23 5.60 4.89
N TRP A 35 -8.26 5.17 5.64
CA TRP A 35 -9.31 6.06 6.13
C TRP A 35 -9.03 6.56 7.56
N PRO A 36 -9.22 7.85 7.87
CA PRO A 36 -9.12 8.37 9.23
C PRO A 36 -10.21 7.79 10.13
N ALA A 37 -9.81 6.96 11.09
CA ALA A 37 -10.75 6.28 11.99
C ALA A 37 -10.41 6.44 13.49
N ARG A 38 -9.16 6.70 13.85
CA ARG A 38 -8.71 6.68 15.25
C ARG A 38 -8.92 8.04 15.94
N ALA A 39 -9.96 8.17 16.74
CA ALA A 39 -10.28 9.42 17.44
C ALA A 39 -9.15 9.94 18.36
N SER A 40 -8.39 9.07 19.03
CA SER A 40 -7.27 9.50 19.88
C SER A 40 -6.10 10.09 19.10
N LEU A 41 -5.96 9.78 17.81
CA LEU A 41 -4.93 10.36 16.94
C LEU A 41 -5.35 11.73 16.41
N TRP A 42 -6.61 11.87 16.01
CA TRP A 42 -7.11 13.06 15.32
C TRP A 42 -7.79 14.07 16.25
N GLY A 43 -8.24 13.64 17.44
CA GLY A 43 -8.96 14.48 18.39
C GLY A 43 -10.16 15.17 17.75
N GLY A 44 -10.29 16.47 18.00
CA GLY A 44 -11.35 17.32 17.41
C GLY A 44 -11.23 17.52 15.90
N LEU A 45 -10.15 17.06 15.26
CA LEU A 45 -9.94 17.19 13.82
C LEU A 45 -10.37 15.94 13.03
N LEU A 46 -10.92 14.91 13.67
CA LEU A 46 -11.27 13.66 12.98
C LEU A 46 -12.23 13.88 11.81
N ASP A 47 -13.22 14.73 11.98
CA ASP A 47 -14.20 15.00 10.91
C ASP A 47 -13.58 15.81 9.77
N GLN A 48 -12.71 16.77 10.09
CA GLN A 48 -11.95 17.50 9.07
C GLN A 48 -11.01 16.56 8.30
N ALA A 49 -10.28 15.69 9.01
CA ALA A 49 -9.37 14.72 8.39
C ALA A 49 -10.10 13.81 7.40
N LYS A 50 -11.31 13.35 7.74
CA LYS A 50 -12.17 12.58 6.84
C LYS A 50 -12.59 13.38 5.61
N ALA A 51 -12.97 14.64 5.79
CA ALA A 51 -13.33 15.53 4.69
C ALA A 51 -12.16 15.73 3.71
N ASP A 52 -10.97 15.99 4.24
CA ASP A 52 -9.75 16.18 3.46
C ASP A 52 -9.34 14.89 2.72
N HIS A 53 -9.42 13.72 3.38
CA HIS A 53 -9.14 12.43 2.72
C HIS A 53 -10.13 12.14 1.59
N ALA A 54 -11.41 12.48 1.77
CA ALA A 54 -12.41 12.34 0.71
C ALA A 54 -12.12 13.29 -0.47
N GLU A 55 -11.61 14.50 -0.21
CA GLU A 55 -11.19 15.41 -1.28
C GLU A 55 -9.99 14.86 -2.06
N ILE A 56 -8.97 14.34 -1.37
CA ILE A 56 -7.80 13.70 -2.01
C ILE A 56 -8.25 12.50 -2.87
N ALA A 57 -9.14 11.65 -2.36
CA ALA A 57 -9.65 10.51 -3.14
C ALA A 57 -10.36 10.96 -4.42
N ARG A 58 -11.16 12.05 -4.36
CA ARG A 58 -11.80 12.64 -5.54
C ARG A 58 -10.81 13.30 -6.50
N ALA A 59 -9.68 13.81 -6.01
CA ALA A 59 -8.64 14.37 -6.86
C ALA A 59 -7.90 13.27 -7.63
N ILE A 60 -7.61 12.15 -6.97
CA ILE A 60 -6.94 11.00 -7.57
C ILE A 60 -7.83 10.26 -8.58
N SER A 61 -9.16 10.27 -8.38
CA SER A 61 -10.10 9.55 -9.26
C SER A 61 -10.43 10.25 -10.58
N ARG A 62 -9.84 11.42 -10.86
CA ARG A 62 -10.06 12.18 -12.10
C ARG A 62 -9.12 11.71 -13.20
#